data_AF-U1LTH1-F1
#
_entry.id   AF-U1LTH1-F1
#
_cell.length_a   1.000
_cell.length_b   1.000
_cell.length_c   1.000
_cell.angle_alpha   90.00
_cell.angle_beta   90.00
_cell.angle_gamma   90.00
#
_symmetry.space_group_name_H-M   'P 1'
#
loop_
_entity.id
_entity.type
_entity.pdbx_description
1 polymer ?
#
loop_
_entity_poly.entity_id
_entity_poly.type
_entity_poly.pdbx_seq_one_letter_code
_entity_poly.pdbx_strand_id
1 'polypeptide(L)'
;MTPDQALARLRSAPAGRLEPMLAQIDLERTVAAIAGNRITGLFRRAERRQLVELLCVERVAELSPRMRARVVHALRELAPSAVISRGIRSCLLSLTGGPFRDMKYLLNSTGDRHDLEHVVFERLTPADREAVLAHIAAEAADSPVPDLRILCDIDDTVRAMLHETRFPRGSVYPGVVELLIELDEGHASQPSRPGDLTFVTARPEGPRGLIEQYTRNGLSGLGLPPHTVLGGSFLNLFTKQSIQARKLQNFVRERALFPECRFMFIGDSGQADPQVGAEMLRLGGVHGVAVLIHEVVPVEGEARAELEAGGIRFFRDYDEAARVAHDLGLLDAPSRDRVLLAVAADGAPMT
;
A
#
# COMPACT_ATOMS: atom_id res chain seq x y z
N MET A 1 6.79 30.26 19.52
CA MET A 1 6.07 29.57 20.61
C MET A 1 6.98 28.47 21.11
N THR A 2 7.22 28.38 22.42
CA THR A 2 8.01 27.27 22.97
C THR A 2 7.22 25.96 22.89
N PRO A 3 7.87 24.78 22.94
CA PRO A 3 7.19 23.49 23.00
C PRO A 3 6.13 23.42 24.10
N ASP A 4 6.45 23.91 25.30
CA ASP A 4 5.53 23.92 26.44
C ASP A 4 4.31 24.82 26.20
N GLN A 5 4.51 26.01 25.59
CA GLN A 5 3.41 26.90 25.24
C GLN A 5 2.50 26.28 24.18
N ALA A 6 3.07 25.58 23.20
CA ALA A 6 2.29 24.90 22.17
C ALA A 6 1.47 23.75 22.74
N LEU A 7 2.09 22.92 23.60
CA LEU A 7 1.42 21.82 24.28
C LEU A 7 0.34 22.33 25.24
N ALA A 8 0.61 23.39 26.00
CA ALA A 8 -0.37 24.02 26.88
C ALA A 8 -1.58 24.55 26.09
N ARG A 9 -1.36 25.13 24.91
CA ARG A 9 -2.44 25.59 24.02
C ARG A 9 -3.29 24.45 23.48
N LEU A 10 -2.70 23.32 23.13
CA LEU A 10 -3.46 22.12 22.73
C LEU A 10 -4.27 21.56 23.91
N ARG A 11 -3.67 21.51 25.10
CA ARG A 11 -4.34 21.01 26.30
C ARG A 11 -5.49 21.91 26.74
N SER A 12 -5.35 23.23 26.63
CA SER A 12 -6.39 24.20 27.00
C SER A 12 -7.49 24.38 25.95
N ALA A 13 -7.39 23.73 24.79
CA ALA A 13 -8.44 23.73 23.79
C ALA A 13 -9.76 23.23 24.43
N PRO A 14 -10.88 23.94 24.29
CA PRO A 14 -12.17 23.47 24.81
C PRO A 14 -12.52 22.07 24.29
N ALA A 15 -13.36 21.34 25.02
CA ALA A 15 -13.87 20.04 24.58
C ALA A 15 -14.54 20.17 23.20
N GLY A 16 -14.23 19.27 22.29
CA GLY A 16 -14.70 19.29 20.89
C GLY A 16 -14.00 20.31 19.99
N ARG A 17 -13.00 21.05 20.48
CA ARG A 17 -12.26 22.06 19.69
C ARG A 17 -10.84 21.63 19.33
N LEU A 18 -10.38 20.47 19.80
CA LEU A 18 -9.03 20.00 19.50
C LEU A 18 -8.84 19.73 18.01
N GLU A 19 -9.70 18.92 17.37
CA GLU A 19 -9.58 18.62 15.95
C GLU A 19 -9.64 19.88 15.05
N PRO A 20 -10.60 20.81 15.21
CA PRO A 20 -10.60 22.07 14.46
C PRO A 20 -9.30 22.87 14.60
N MET A 21 -8.67 22.85 15.79
CA MET A 21 -7.37 23.50 15.99
C MET A 21 -6.24 22.76 15.26
N LEU A 22 -6.20 21.42 15.34
CA LEU A 22 -5.21 20.60 14.63
C LEU A 22 -5.37 20.71 13.10
N ALA A 23 -6.60 20.89 12.61
CA ALA A 23 -6.88 21.04 11.19
C ALA A 23 -6.30 22.32 10.58
N GLN A 24 -6.12 23.38 11.39
CA GLN A 24 -5.63 24.69 10.96
C GLN A 24 -4.11 24.83 11.01
N ILE A 25 -3.40 23.82 11.51
CA ILE A 25 -1.95 23.86 11.67
C ILE A 25 -1.26 22.84 10.78
N ASP A 26 0.01 23.13 10.49
CA ASP A 26 0.96 22.12 10.01
C ASP A 26 1.25 21.16 11.17
N LEU A 27 0.53 20.03 11.19
CA LEU A 27 0.56 19.07 12.28
C LEU A 27 1.94 18.42 12.41
N GLU A 28 2.57 18.06 11.29
CA GLU A 28 3.90 17.41 11.28
C GLU A 28 4.94 18.34 11.87
N ARG A 29 4.99 19.60 11.39
CA ARG A 29 5.92 20.60 11.91
C ARG A 29 5.65 20.91 13.37
N THR A 30 4.38 20.97 13.79
CA THR A 30 4.01 21.23 15.18
C THR A 30 4.41 20.08 16.10
N VAL A 31 4.13 18.84 15.69
CA VAL A 31 4.52 17.63 16.43
C VAL A 31 6.04 17.54 16.54
N ALA A 32 6.78 17.78 15.46
CA ALA A 32 8.24 17.80 15.46
C ALA A 32 8.82 18.92 16.35
N ALA A 33 8.18 20.09 16.38
CA ALA A 33 8.59 21.19 17.24
C ALA A 33 8.39 20.89 18.73
N ILE A 34 7.30 20.21 19.10
CA ILE A 34 7.00 19.85 20.49
C ILE A 34 7.82 18.63 20.95
N ALA A 35 7.74 17.52 20.21
CA ALA A 35 8.27 16.22 20.62
C ALA A 35 9.74 15.98 20.23
N GLY A 36 10.34 16.94 19.52
CA GLY A 36 11.68 16.86 18.95
C GLY A 36 11.76 15.91 17.76
N ASN A 37 12.42 16.35 16.69
CA ASN A 37 12.65 15.55 15.50
C ASN A 37 13.67 14.41 15.77
N ARG A 38 14.12 13.73 14.71
CA ARG A 38 15.09 12.62 14.83
C ARG A 38 16.39 13.00 15.54
N ILE A 39 16.78 14.28 15.53
CA ILE A 39 18.03 14.79 16.11
C ILE A 39 17.78 15.32 17.52
N THR A 40 16.73 16.13 17.70
CA THR A 40 16.47 16.83 18.98
C THR A 40 15.62 16.02 19.97
N GLY A 41 15.07 14.90 19.54
CA GLY A 41 14.12 14.08 20.31
C GLY A 41 14.64 13.56 21.65
N LEU A 42 15.95 13.34 21.79
CA LEU A 42 16.57 12.89 23.05
C LEU A 42 16.38 13.89 24.19
N PHE A 43 16.30 15.19 23.88
CA PHE A 43 16.13 16.26 24.85
C PHE A 43 14.66 16.61 25.13
N ARG A 44 13.71 16.01 24.40
CA ARG A 44 12.27 16.32 24.44
C ARG A 44 11.41 15.16 24.93
N ARG A 45 11.97 14.29 25.78
CA ARG A 45 11.30 13.05 26.23
C ARG A 45 10.02 13.32 27.02
N ALA A 46 9.99 14.39 27.82
CA ALA A 46 8.83 14.73 28.64
C ALA A 46 7.69 15.28 27.79
N GLU A 47 7.98 16.27 26.95
CA GLU A 47 7.04 16.92 26.03
C GLU A 47 6.48 15.91 25.02
N ARG A 48 7.34 15.01 24.51
CA ARG A 48 6.91 13.90 23.65
C ARG A 48 5.90 12.99 24.35
N ARG A 49 6.17 12.60 25.60
CA ARG A 49 5.25 11.76 26.37
C ARG A 49 3.91 12.47 26.57
N GLN A 50 3.94 13.74 26.96
CA GLN A 50 2.74 14.51 27.22
C GLN A 50 1.92 14.77 25.94
N LEU A 51 2.58 15.02 24.80
CA LEU A 51 1.91 15.18 23.51
C LEU A 51 1.23 13.88 23.07
N VAL A 52 1.94 12.76 23.18
CA VAL A 52 1.38 11.44 22.84
C VAL A 52 0.21 11.09 23.75
N GLU A 53 0.35 11.29 25.06
CA GLU A 53 -0.73 11.05 26.02
C GLU A 53 -1.98 11.89 25.67
N LEU A 54 -1.79 13.19 25.41
CA LEU A 54 -2.87 14.10 25.06
C LEU A 54 -3.62 13.66 23.78
N LEU A 55 -2.87 13.43 22.69
CA LEU A 55 -3.46 13.20 21.37
C LEU A 55 -3.93 11.76 21.12
N CYS A 56 -3.26 10.79 21.75
CA CYS A 56 -3.47 9.36 21.46
C CYS A 56 -4.23 8.61 22.57
N VAL A 57 -4.40 9.23 23.74
CA VAL A 57 -5.03 8.59 24.90
C VAL A 57 -6.13 9.48 25.47
N GLU A 58 -5.79 10.65 26.02
CA GLU A 58 -6.73 11.50 26.77
C GLU A 58 -7.85 12.07 25.89
N ARG A 59 -7.50 12.59 24.70
CA ARG A 59 -8.43 13.30 23.82
C ARG A 59 -8.61 12.64 22.45
N VAL A 60 -8.18 11.39 22.30
CA VAL A 60 -8.28 10.65 21.04
C VAL A 60 -9.74 10.51 20.58
N ALA A 61 -10.68 10.42 21.52
CA ALA A 61 -12.12 10.34 21.25
C ALA A 61 -12.68 11.59 20.55
N GLU A 62 -12.01 12.75 20.66
CA GLU A 62 -12.40 13.98 19.95
C GLU A 62 -11.90 14.01 18.49
N LEU A 63 -11.09 13.04 18.09
CA LEU A 63 -10.46 13.00 16.78
C LEU A 63 -11.18 12.01 15.87
N SER A 64 -11.57 12.49 14.70
CA SER A 64 -12.07 11.69 13.58
C SER A 64 -11.02 10.67 13.11
N PRO A 65 -11.42 9.58 12.42
CA PRO A 65 -10.49 8.62 11.81
C PRO A 65 -9.41 9.32 10.98
N ARG A 66 -9.81 10.34 10.21
CA ARG A 66 -8.91 11.15 9.39
C ARG A 66 -7.89 11.94 10.23
N MET A 67 -8.32 12.57 11.31
CA MET A 67 -7.39 13.30 12.17
C MET A 67 -6.45 12.35 12.92
N ARG A 68 -6.94 11.17 13.35
CA ARG A 68 -6.07 10.13 13.95
C ARG A 68 -5.02 9.63 12.97
N ALA A 69 -5.38 9.40 11.70
CA ALA A 69 -4.42 9.05 10.65
C ALA A 69 -3.34 10.14 10.50
N ARG A 70 -3.74 11.42 10.43
CA ARG A 70 -2.79 12.56 10.40
C ARG A 70 -1.88 12.62 11.63
N VAL A 71 -2.41 12.35 12.83
CA VAL A 71 -1.61 12.27 14.06
C VAL A 71 -0.60 11.13 13.97
N VAL A 72 -1.03 9.92 13.56
CA VAL A 72 -0.12 8.78 13.37
C VAL A 72 0.96 9.11 12.35
N HIS A 73 0.62 9.76 11.23
CA HIS A 73 1.61 10.24 10.25
C HIS A 73 2.62 11.21 10.88
N ALA A 74 2.17 12.20 11.64
CA ALA A 74 3.09 13.13 12.29
C ALA A 74 3.99 12.44 13.34
N LEU A 75 3.46 11.47 14.11
CA LEU A 75 4.24 10.71 15.09
C LEU A 75 5.26 9.80 14.41
N ARG A 76 4.93 9.22 13.25
CA ARG A 76 5.83 8.32 12.52
C ARG A 76 7.12 9.06 12.14
N GLU A 77 7.10 10.35 11.83
CA GLU A 77 8.31 11.08 11.41
C GLU A 77 9.38 11.23 12.53
N LEU A 78 8.98 11.04 13.78
CA LEU A 78 9.85 11.17 14.94
C LEU A 78 10.80 9.97 15.09
N ALA A 79 11.82 10.14 15.95
CA ALA A 79 12.71 9.04 16.31
C ALA A 79 11.90 7.90 16.98
N PRO A 80 12.08 6.62 16.56
CA PRO A 80 11.41 5.47 17.15
C PRO A 80 11.56 5.44 18.67
N SER A 81 10.47 5.16 19.37
CA SER A 81 10.49 4.96 20.83
C SER A 81 9.23 4.24 21.30
N ALA A 82 9.30 3.59 22.47
CA ALA A 82 8.15 2.89 23.05
C ALA A 82 6.96 3.82 23.30
N VAL A 83 7.21 5.10 23.58
CA VAL A 83 6.15 6.12 23.75
C VAL A 83 5.39 6.33 22.44
N ILE A 84 6.10 6.51 21.33
CA ILE A 84 5.50 6.70 20.01
C ILE A 84 4.75 5.44 19.58
N SER A 85 5.37 4.27 19.72
CA SER A 85 4.75 2.98 19.40
C SER A 85 3.43 2.77 20.16
N ARG A 86 3.43 3.06 21.48
CA ARG A 86 2.22 2.99 22.31
C ARG A 86 1.15 3.99 21.85
N GLY A 87 1.55 5.21 21.51
CA GLY A 87 0.63 6.23 20.98
C GLY A 87 -0.06 5.79 19.70
N ILE A 88 0.72 5.30 18.72
CA ILE A 88 0.21 4.78 17.45
C ILE A 88 -0.75 3.61 17.71
N ARG A 89 -0.36 2.65 18.56
CA ARG A 89 -1.23 1.55 18.98
C ARG A 89 -2.54 2.07 19.57
N SER A 90 -2.49 3.00 20.54
CA SER A 90 -3.71 3.54 21.17
C SER A 90 -4.63 4.24 20.17
N CYS A 91 -4.08 4.97 19.19
CA CYS A 91 -4.87 5.58 18.11
C CYS A 91 -5.59 4.54 17.25
N LEU A 92 -4.92 3.43 16.90
CA LEU A 92 -5.50 2.36 16.09
C LEU A 92 -6.57 1.56 16.86
N LEU A 93 -6.25 1.14 18.09
CA LEU A 93 -7.13 0.32 18.93
C LEU A 93 -8.33 1.10 19.51
N SER A 94 -8.37 2.43 19.36
CA SER A 94 -9.48 3.26 19.84
C SER A 94 -10.60 3.43 18.81
N LEU A 95 -10.52 2.74 17.67
CA LEU A 95 -11.60 2.66 16.68
C LEU A 95 -11.96 1.20 16.43
N THR A 96 -13.23 0.97 16.06
CA THR A 96 -13.76 -0.30 15.58
C THR A 96 -14.68 -0.06 14.38
N GLY A 97 -15.07 -1.13 13.68
CA GLY A 97 -15.98 -1.15 12.55
C GLY A 97 -15.56 -0.22 11.41
N GLY A 98 -16.55 0.46 10.82
CA GLY A 98 -16.34 1.42 9.73
C GLY A 98 -15.26 2.47 10.01
N PRO A 99 -15.29 3.20 11.15
CA PRO A 99 -14.27 4.17 11.50
C PRO A 99 -12.84 3.61 11.52
N PHE A 100 -12.63 2.39 12.05
CA PHE A 100 -11.31 1.75 12.04
C PHE A 100 -10.86 1.41 10.63
N ARG A 101 -11.76 0.82 9.83
CA ARG A 101 -11.52 0.53 8.42
C ARG A 101 -11.11 1.80 7.66
N ASP A 102 -11.86 2.90 7.82
CA ASP A 102 -11.55 4.18 7.17
C ASP A 102 -10.15 4.69 7.56
N MET A 103 -9.76 4.56 8.83
CA MET A 103 -8.42 4.93 9.28
C MET A 103 -7.33 4.05 8.64
N LYS A 104 -7.55 2.73 8.51
CA LYS A 104 -6.59 1.82 7.83
C LYS A 104 -6.31 2.28 6.40
N TYR A 105 -7.36 2.54 5.63
CA TYR A 105 -7.22 2.96 4.23
C TYR A 105 -6.53 4.32 4.11
N LEU A 106 -6.89 5.29 4.97
CA LEU A 106 -6.21 6.59 5.01
C LEU A 106 -4.72 6.49 5.34
N LEU A 107 -4.34 5.53 6.21
CA LEU A 107 -2.93 5.26 6.51
C LEU A 107 -2.22 4.54 5.37
N ASN A 108 -2.94 3.75 4.58
CA ASN A 108 -2.39 3.00 3.45
C ASN A 108 -2.14 3.89 2.23
N SER A 109 -3.07 4.80 1.93
CA SER A 109 -3.11 5.59 0.68
C SER A 109 -2.30 6.90 0.74
N THR A 110 -1.10 6.90 1.30
CA THR A 110 -0.28 8.14 1.42
C THR A 110 0.55 8.48 0.19
N GLY A 111 0.64 7.59 -0.80
CA GLY A 111 1.46 7.79 -2.00
C GLY A 111 2.96 7.86 -1.73
N ASP A 112 3.40 7.41 -0.54
CA ASP A 112 4.80 7.31 -0.13
C ASP A 112 5.07 5.94 0.51
N ARG A 113 6.34 5.63 0.82
CA ARG A 113 6.74 4.38 1.49
C ARG A 113 6.30 4.28 2.96
N HIS A 114 5.51 5.23 3.44
CA HIS A 114 5.18 5.30 4.86
C HIS A 114 3.75 4.84 5.15
N ASP A 115 3.22 3.99 4.28
CA ASP A 115 1.91 3.34 4.38
C ASP A 115 1.66 2.58 5.71
N LEU A 116 0.51 1.93 5.79
CA LEU A 116 0.10 1.14 6.93
C LEU A 116 1.10 0.01 7.25
N GLU A 117 1.73 -0.59 6.23
CA GLU A 117 2.77 -1.61 6.42
C GLU A 117 3.95 -1.04 7.18
N HIS A 118 4.49 0.10 6.75
CA HIS A 118 5.61 0.72 7.42
C HIS A 118 5.26 1.14 8.86
N VAL A 119 4.06 1.69 9.07
CA VAL A 119 3.56 2.02 10.42
C VAL A 119 3.56 0.78 11.32
N VAL A 120 3.00 -0.34 10.86
CA VAL A 120 2.83 -1.54 11.69
C VAL A 120 4.14 -2.33 11.85
N PHE A 121 4.90 -2.52 10.78
CA PHE A 121 6.05 -3.43 10.76
C PHE A 121 7.40 -2.74 11.03
N GLU A 122 7.52 -1.43 10.83
CA GLU A 122 8.77 -0.70 11.10
C GLU A 122 8.67 0.27 12.29
N ARG A 123 7.48 0.81 12.62
CA ARG A 123 7.35 1.80 13.72
C ARG A 123 6.91 1.23 15.06
N LEU A 124 6.20 0.10 15.05
CA LEU A 124 5.74 -0.52 16.29
C LEU A 124 6.78 -1.47 16.90
N THR A 125 6.85 -1.46 18.23
CA THR A 125 7.50 -2.52 19.00
C THR A 125 6.82 -3.87 18.71
N PRO A 126 7.49 -5.01 18.89
CA PRO A 126 6.89 -6.33 18.65
C PRO A 126 5.55 -6.54 19.38
N ALA A 127 5.48 -6.16 20.67
CA ALA A 127 4.26 -6.31 21.46
C ALA A 127 3.12 -5.39 21.00
N ASP A 128 3.44 -4.14 20.61
CA ASP A 128 2.42 -3.22 20.11
C ASP A 128 1.92 -3.64 18.71
N ARG A 129 2.81 -4.20 17.88
CA ARG A 129 2.48 -4.76 16.58
C ARG A 129 1.54 -5.95 16.68
N GLU A 130 1.86 -6.89 17.58
CA GLU A 130 1.00 -8.04 17.84
C GLU A 130 -0.40 -7.61 18.25
N ALA A 131 -0.51 -6.63 19.15
CA ALA A 131 -1.80 -6.08 19.57
C ALA A 131 -2.57 -5.42 18.41
N VAL A 132 -1.89 -4.66 17.54
CA VAL A 132 -2.52 -4.06 16.36
C VAL A 132 -2.96 -5.11 15.34
N LEU A 133 -2.15 -6.12 15.06
CA LEU A 133 -2.50 -7.20 14.13
C LEU A 133 -3.66 -8.05 14.67
N ALA A 134 -3.70 -8.31 15.98
CA ALA A 134 -4.82 -8.99 16.62
C ALA A 134 -6.12 -8.18 16.51
N HIS A 135 -6.04 -6.86 16.70
CA HIS A 135 -7.17 -5.95 16.50
C HIS A 135 -7.66 -5.97 15.04
N ILE A 136 -6.74 -5.86 14.08
CA ILE A 136 -7.06 -5.96 12.64
C ILE A 136 -7.78 -7.28 12.33
N ALA A 137 -7.27 -8.40 12.82
CA ALA A 137 -7.88 -9.71 12.56
C ALA A 137 -9.27 -9.84 13.19
N ALA A 138 -9.48 -9.29 14.38
CA ALA A 138 -10.79 -9.30 15.04
C ALA A 138 -11.81 -8.45 14.27
N GLU A 139 -11.44 -7.24 13.86
CA GLU A 139 -12.32 -6.33 13.12
C GLU A 139 -12.66 -6.83 11.70
N ALA A 140 -11.77 -7.65 11.11
CA ALA A 140 -11.97 -8.26 9.80
C ALA A 140 -12.92 -9.47 9.82
N ALA A 141 -13.04 -10.18 10.94
CA ALA A 141 -13.83 -11.40 11.04
C ALA A 141 -15.33 -11.17 10.75
N ASP A 142 -15.82 -9.96 11.02
CA ASP A 142 -17.21 -9.57 10.83
C ASP A 142 -17.47 -8.85 9.49
N SER A 143 -16.50 -8.82 8.56
CA SER A 143 -16.65 -8.15 7.27
C SER A 143 -17.37 -9.05 6.24
N PRO A 144 -18.59 -8.69 5.79
CA PRO A 144 -19.43 -9.59 4.98
C PRO A 144 -19.08 -9.61 3.48
N VAL A 145 -18.21 -8.72 3.00
CA VAL A 145 -17.79 -8.68 1.59
C VAL A 145 -16.27 -8.51 1.52
N PRO A 146 -15.55 -9.44 0.87
CA PRO A 146 -14.12 -9.32 0.78
C PRO A 146 -13.73 -8.44 -0.42
N ASP A 147 -13.17 -7.27 -0.12
CA ASP A 147 -12.61 -6.34 -1.11
C ASP A 147 -11.40 -6.98 -1.83
N LEU A 148 -10.99 -6.44 -2.97
CA LEU A 148 -9.90 -6.96 -3.78
C LEU A 148 -8.66 -6.07 -3.64
N ARG A 149 -7.55 -6.64 -3.17
CA ARG A 149 -6.25 -5.96 -3.10
C ARG A 149 -5.39 -6.40 -4.28
N ILE A 150 -4.86 -5.43 -5.02
CA ILE A 150 -4.09 -5.65 -6.25
C ILE A 150 -2.62 -5.43 -5.92
N LEU A 151 -1.83 -6.49 -5.97
CA LEU A 151 -0.39 -6.39 -5.91
C LEU A 151 0.16 -6.33 -7.33
N CYS A 152 0.87 -5.26 -7.69
CA CYS A 152 1.36 -5.06 -9.05
C CYS A 152 2.88 -4.84 -9.06
N ASP A 153 3.63 -5.60 -9.85
CA ASP A 153 5.00 -5.21 -10.17
C ASP A 153 5.03 -3.97 -11.09
N ILE A 154 6.19 -3.33 -11.23
CA ILE A 154 6.35 -2.12 -12.06
C ILE A 154 7.14 -2.43 -13.34
N ASP A 155 8.29 -3.09 -13.21
CA ASP A 155 9.25 -3.24 -14.30
C ASP A 155 8.85 -4.40 -15.19
N ASP A 156 8.79 -4.17 -16.49
CA ASP A 156 8.25 -5.08 -17.50
C ASP A 156 6.79 -5.48 -17.29
N THR A 157 6.16 -5.06 -16.20
CA THR A 157 4.72 -5.19 -15.94
C THR A 157 3.98 -3.94 -16.37
N VAL A 158 4.21 -2.77 -15.74
CA VAL A 158 3.58 -1.49 -16.12
C VAL A 158 4.38 -0.77 -17.20
N ARG A 159 5.71 -0.90 -17.15
CA ARG A 159 6.61 -0.25 -18.12
C ARG A 159 7.65 -1.21 -18.68
N ALA A 160 7.91 -1.12 -19.97
CA ALA A 160 8.99 -1.85 -20.64
C ALA A 160 10.35 -1.35 -20.14
N MET A 161 11.09 -2.12 -19.33
CA MET A 161 12.28 -1.62 -18.64
C MET A 161 13.50 -2.52 -18.69
N LEU A 162 13.38 -3.84 -18.52
CA LEU A 162 14.54 -4.72 -18.33
C LEU A 162 14.64 -5.79 -19.40
N HIS A 163 13.60 -6.60 -19.57
CA HIS A 163 13.56 -7.76 -20.45
C HIS A 163 12.68 -7.57 -21.68
N GLU A 164 11.76 -6.59 -21.65
CA GLU A 164 10.91 -6.29 -22.78
C GLU A 164 11.72 -5.75 -23.97
N THR A 165 11.40 -6.25 -25.16
CA THR A 165 12.05 -5.88 -26.44
C THR A 165 11.07 -5.43 -27.52
N ARG A 166 9.77 -5.70 -27.34
CA ARG A 166 8.69 -5.32 -28.27
C ARG A 166 8.36 -3.84 -28.23
N PHE A 167 8.60 -3.19 -27.09
CA PHE A 167 8.31 -1.77 -26.87
C PHE A 167 9.58 -0.98 -26.56
N PRO A 168 9.67 0.31 -26.94
CA PRO A 168 10.78 1.17 -26.54
C PRO A 168 10.92 1.21 -25.01
N ARG A 169 12.16 1.17 -24.52
CA ARG A 169 12.45 1.24 -23.08
C ARG A 169 11.84 2.50 -22.46
N GLY A 170 11.15 2.32 -21.34
CA GLY A 170 10.43 3.35 -20.61
C GLY A 170 8.97 3.50 -21.03
N SER A 171 8.50 2.84 -22.09
CA SER A 171 7.10 2.93 -22.51
C SER A 171 6.16 2.32 -21.46
N VAL A 172 5.03 2.99 -21.21
CA VAL A 172 3.90 2.39 -20.49
C VAL A 172 3.18 1.48 -21.47
N TYR A 173 2.82 0.26 -21.04
CA TYR A 173 2.12 -0.65 -21.94
C TYR A 173 0.70 -0.15 -22.24
N PRO A 174 0.22 -0.27 -23.49
CA PRO A 174 -1.16 0.06 -23.85
C PRO A 174 -2.17 -0.55 -22.88
N GLY A 175 -3.11 0.26 -22.37
CA GLY A 175 -4.21 -0.20 -21.52
C GLY A 175 -3.89 -0.67 -20.10
N VAL A 176 -2.61 -0.71 -19.66
CA VAL A 176 -2.28 -1.13 -18.27
C VAL A 176 -2.87 -0.21 -17.22
N VAL A 177 -2.86 1.10 -17.48
CA VAL A 177 -3.39 2.10 -16.55
C VAL A 177 -4.89 1.90 -16.38
N GLU A 178 -5.61 1.76 -17.50
CA GLU A 178 -7.05 1.53 -17.48
C GLU A 178 -7.38 0.20 -16.78
N LEU A 179 -6.62 -0.87 -17.04
CA LEU A 179 -6.83 -2.14 -16.32
C LEU A 179 -6.70 -1.97 -14.81
N LEU A 180 -5.68 -1.25 -14.34
CA LEU A 180 -5.46 -1.03 -12.91
C LEU A 180 -6.55 -0.14 -12.29
N ILE A 181 -7.04 0.86 -13.02
CA ILE A 181 -8.19 1.68 -12.60
C ILE A 181 -9.43 0.80 -12.47
N GLU A 182 -9.76 0.03 -13.50
CA GLU A 182 -10.96 -0.80 -13.53
C GLU A 182 -10.94 -1.92 -12.49
N LEU A 183 -9.78 -2.47 -12.17
CA LEU A 183 -9.63 -3.44 -11.10
C LEU A 183 -9.76 -2.81 -9.70
N ASP A 184 -9.20 -1.61 -9.50
CA ASP A 184 -9.25 -0.89 -8.22
C ASP A 184 -10.67 -0.36 -7.94
N GLU A 185 -11.39 0.08 -8.97
CA GLU A 185 -12.80 0.39 -8.88
C GLU A 185 -13.64 -0.89 -8.67
N GLY A 186 -13.36 -1.95 -9.44
CA GLY A 186 -13.90 -3.29 -9.26
C GLY A 186 -15.43 -3.40 -9.24
N HIS A 187 -15.92 -4.60 -8.88
CA HIS A 187 -17.33 -4.92 -8.59
C HIS A 187 -17.70 -4.73 -7.11
N ALA A 188 -16.80 -4.12 -6.31
CA ALA A 188 -17.10 -3.90 -4.90
C ALA A 188 -18.33 -2.99 -4.80
N SER A 189 -19.17 -3.20 -3.79
CA SER A 189 -20.33 -2.32 -3.52
C SER A 189 -19.93 -0.84 -3.28
N GLN A 190 -18.63 -0.56 -3.16
CA GLN A 190 -18.05 0.77 -3.04
C GLN A 190 -16.79 0.87 -3.92
N PRO A 191 -16.96 1.03 -5.26
CA PRO A 191 -15.85 1.37 -6.15
C PRO A 191 -15.25 2.70 -5.69
N SER A 192 -13.93 2.89 -5.82
CA SER A 192 -13.16 4.10 -5.45
C SER A 192 -12.68 4.25 -3.99
N ARG A 193 -12.49 3.15 -3.25
CA ARG A 193 -11.79 3.22 -1.95
C ARG A 193 -10.28 3.44 -2.18
N PRO A 194 -9.67 4.53 -1.66
CA PRO A 194 -8.24 4.77 -1.84
C PRO A 194 -7.37 3.63 -1.28
N GLY A 195 -6.48 3.05 -2.09
CA GLY A 195 -5.40 2.19 -1.62
C GLY A 195 -5.59 0.67 -1.77
N ASP A 196 -6.42 0.20 -2.71
CA ASP A 196 -6.52 -1.22 -3.03
C ASP A 196 -5.40 -1.69 -3.98
N LEU A 197 -4.91 -0.80 -4.84
CA LEU A 197 -3.66 -0.96 -5.58
C LEU A 197 -2.40 -0.74 -4.73
N THR A 198 -1.56 -1.76 -4.68
CA THR A 198 -0.23 -1.73 -4.07
C THR A 198 0.82 -2.17 -5.08
N PHE A 199 1.75 -1.29 -5.43
CA PHE A 199 2.93 -1.67 -6.21
C PHE A 199 3.96 -2.38 -5.35
N VAL A 200 4.53 -3.47 -5.86
CA VAL A 200 5.57 -4.26 -5.19
C VAL A 200 6.82 -4.24 -6.07
N THR A 201 7.91 -3.63 -5.58
CA THR A 201 9.18 -3.58 -6.32
C THR A 201 10.31 -4.27 -5.56
N ALA A 202 11.20 -4.88 -6.33
CA ALA A 202 12.38 -5.56 -5.80
C ALA A 202 13.67 -4.72 -5.88
N ARG A 203 13.63 -3.52 -6.46
CA ARG A 203 14.83 -2.71 -6.66
C ARG A 203 15.39 -2.17 -5.32
N PRO A 204 16.69 -2.35 -5.04
CA PRO A 204 17.30 -1.93 -3.79
C PRO A 204 17.48 -0.41 -3.76
N GLU A 205 16.60 0.32 -3.10
CA GLU A 205 16.78 1.74 -2.79
C GLU A 205 15.79 2.16 -1.67
N GLY A 206 16.20 2.45 -0.44
CA GLY A 206 16.33 3.81 0.12
C GLY A 206 15.04 4.64 0.17
N PRO A 207 14.67 5.30 1.31
CA PRO A 207 13.47 6.13 1.39
C PRO A 207 13.37 7.23 0.33
N ARG A 208 14.49 7.91 0.02
CA ARG A 208 14.56 8.88 -1.09
C ARG A 208 14.47 8.19 -2.45
N GLY A 209 15.08 7.02 -2.58
CA GLY A 209 15.13 6.26 -3.82
C GLY A 209 13.77 5.71 -4.25
N LEU A 210 12.84 5.41 -3.33
CA LEU A 210 11.48 4.98 -3.69
C LEU A 210 10.59 6.13 -4.18
N ILE A 211 10.67 7.30 -3.54
CA ILE A 211 10.01 8.51 -4.06
C ILE A 211 10.61 8.88 -5.41
N GLU A 212 11.92 8.78 -5.53
CA GLU A 212 12.64 8.98 -6.78
C GLU A 212 12.30 7.89 -7.81
N GLN A 213 12.01 6.65 -7.42
CA GLN A 213 11.56 5.57 -8.32
C GLN A 213 10.12 5.78 -8.76
N TYR A 214 9.22 6.18 -7.87
CA TYR A 214 7.87 6.56 -8.25
C TYR A 214 7.90 7.66 -9.32
N THR A 215 8.81 8.61 -9.16
CA THR A 215 9.06 9.69 -10.13
C THR A 215 9.82 9.21 -11.38
N ARG A 216 10.89 8.41 -11.24
CA ARG A 216 11.75 7.90 -12.34
C ARG A 216 11.05 6.86 -13.19
N ASN A 217 10.25 6.00 -12.58
CA ASN A 217 9.35 5.07 -13.25
C ASN A 217 8.10 5.79 -13.76
N GLY A 218 8.04 7.13 -13.66
CA GLY A 218 7.00 7.97 -14.25
C GLY A 218 5.58 7.50 -13.91
N LEU A 219 5.37 6.91 -12.73
CA LEU A 219 4.03 6.53 -12.28
C LEU A 219 3.24 7.79 -11.89
N SER A 220 3.97 8.80 -11.39
CA SER A 220 3.44 10.15 -11.24
C SER A 220 2.94 10.70 -12.57
N GLY A 221 1.66 11.08 -12.61
CA GLY A 221 1.03 11.67 -13.79
C GLY A 221 0.31 10.68 -14.72
N LEU A 222 0.33 9.37 -14.43
CA LEU A 222 -0.42 8.38 -15.21
C LEU A 222 -1.92 8.34 -14.91
N GLY A 223 -2.41 9.13 -13.95
CA GLY A 223 -3.82 9.08 -13.55
C GLY A 223 -4.21 7.80 -12.80
N LEU A 224 -3.23 7.04 -12.29
CA LEU A 224 -3.47 5.85 -11.48
C LEU A 224 -4.30 6.16 -10.22
N PRO A 225 -5.09 5.20 -9.72
CA PRO A 225 -5.83 5.35 -8.46
C PRO A 225 -4.90 5.66 -7.28
N PRO A 226 -5.42 6.15 -6.14
CA PRO A 226 -4.63 6.26 -4.92
C PRO A 226 -4.02 4.90 -4.54
N HIS A 227 -2.70 4.82 -4.46
CA HIS A 227 -2.00 3.55 -4.31
C HIS A 227 -0.81 3.65 -3.35
N THR A 228 -0.30 2.49 -3.00
CA THR A 228 0.87 2.31 -2.15
C THR A 228 2.05 1.76 -2.97
N VAL A 229 3.29 2.08 -2.59
CA VAL A 229 4.49 1.47 -3.18
C VAL A 229 5.31 0.80 -2.09
N LEU A 230 5.23 -0.54 -2.04
CA LEU A 230 6.01 -1.37 -1.14
C LEU A 230 7.43 -1.54 -1.68
N GLY A 231 8.35 -0.73 -1.13
CA GLY A 231 9.79 -0.86 -1.37
C GLY A 231 10.56 -1.32 -0.12
N GLY A 232 11.66 -2.04 -0.34
CA GLY A 232 12.49 -2.58 0.73
C GLY A 232 13.49 -1.58 1.33
N SER A 233 13.81 -1.74 2.62
CA SER A 233 14.90 -1.04 3.32
C SER A 233 16.20 -1.84 3.12
N PHE A 234 17.31 -1.14 2.85
CA PHE A 234 18.53 -1.64 2.22
C PHE A 234 19.34 -2.72 2.97
N LEU A 235 19.88 -3.67 2.20
CA LEU A 235 21.31 -3.99 1.94
C LEU A 235 21.34 -5.40 1.29
N ASN A 236 21.89 -5.54 0.07
CA ASN A 236 22.10 -6.80 -0.67
C ASN A 236 20.88 -7.54 -1.27
N LEU A 237 20.09 -6.89 -2.13
CA LEU A 237 19.21 -7.59 -3.09
C LEU A 237 19.97 -7.79 -4.40
N PHE A 238 20.74 -8.88 -4.52
CA PHE A 238 21.49 -9.21 -5.75
C PHE A 238 21.05 -10.52 -6.41
N THR A 239 20.14 -11.29 -5.80
CA THR A 239 19.74 -12.62 -6.32
C THR A 239 18.23 -12.73 -6.54
N LYS A 240 17.80 -13.50 -7.55
CA LYS A 240 16.37 -13.81 -7.78
C LYS A 240 15.67 -14.37 -6.53
N GLN A 241 16.38 -15.16 -5.71
CA GLN A 241 15.86 -15.67 -4.43
C GLN A 241 15.59 -14.55 -3.41
N SER A 242 16.46 -13.53 -3.33
CA SER A 242 16.24 -12.39 -2.43
C SER A 242 15.04 -11.54 -2.85
N ILE A 243 14.80 -11.42 -4.17
CA ILE A 243 13.63 -10.75 -4.76
C ILE A 243 12.35 -11.51 -4.40
N GLN A 244 12.34 -12.82 -4.65
CA GLN A 244 11.21 -13.69 -4.34
C GLN A 244 10.84 -13.64 -2.85
N ALA A 245 11.84 -13.81 -1.97
CA ALA A 245 11.62 -13.76 -0.52
C ALA A 245 11.03 -12.41 -0.07
N ARG A 246 11.40 -11.31 -0.74
CA ARG A 246 10.87 -9.98 -0.42
C ARG A 246 9.43 -9.81 -0.88
N LYS A 247 9.09 -10.17 -2.12
CA LYS A 247 7.70 -10.09 -2.62
C LYS A 247 6.77 -10.93 -1.76
N LEU A 248 7.21 -12.13 -1.35
CA LEU A 248 6.45 -12.98 -0.44
C LEU A 248 6.33 -12.41 0.96
N GLN A 249 7.39 -11.82 1.51
CA GLN A 249 7.29 -11.12 2.81
C GLN A 249 6.27 -9.98 2.74
N ASN A 250 6.33 -9.16 1.68
CA ASN A 250 5.39 -8.06 1.47
C ASN A 250 3.94 -8.59 1.37
N PHE A 251 3.71 -9.66 0.62
CA PHE A 251 2.40 -10.33 0.56
C PHE A 251 1.90 -10.81 1.92
N VAL A 252 2.74 -11.50 2.71
CA VAL A 252 2.36 -12.00 4.03
C VAL A 252 1.99 -10.85 4.96
N ARG A 253 2.72 -9.74 4.90
CA ARG A 253 2.43 -8.52 5.66
C ARG A 253 1.13 -7.88 5.20
N GLU A 254 0.92 -7.74 3.90
CA GLU A 254 -0.30 -7.17 3.33
C GLU A 254 -1.53 -7.97 3.75
N ARG A 255 -1.45 -9.31 3.69
CA ARG A 255 -2.50 -10.21 4.15
C ARG A 255 -2.78 -10.08 5.66
N ALA A 256 -1.75 -9.82 6.46
CA ALA A 256 -1.93 -9.60 7.90
C ALA A 256 -2.60 -8.23 8.21
N LEU A 257 -2.44 -7.25 7.32
CA LEU A 257 -3.05 -5.93 7.46
C LEU A 257 -4.47 -5.88 6.87
N PHE A 258 -4.76 -6.71 5.88
CA PHE A 258 -6.05 -6.76 5.19
C PHE A 258 -6.58 -8.21 5.11
N PRO A 259 -6.75 -8.91 6.24
CA PRO A 259 -7.24 -10.28 6.25
C PRO A 259 -8.68 -10.42 5.73
N GLU A 260 -9.46 -9.34 5.71
CA GLU A 260 -10.78 -9.27 5.11
C GLU A 260 -10.77 -9.29 3.57
N CYS A 261 -9.62 -9.04 2.94
CA CYS A 261 -9.53 -8.90 1.49
C CYS A 261 -9.18 -10.21 0.79
N ARG A 262 -9.55 -10.27 -0.49
CA ARG A 262 -8.95 -11.16 -1.47
C ARG A 262 -7.76 -10.47 -2.14
N PHE A 263 -6.84 -11.26 -2.69
CA PHE A 263 -5.62 -10.75 -3.29
C PHE A 263 -5.47 -11.23 -4.73
N MET A 264 -5.06 -10.32 -5.61
CA MET A 264 -4.55 -10.66 -6.93
C MET A 264 -3.13 -10.12 -7.12
N PHE A 265 -2.36 -10.78 -7.97
CA PHE A 265 -1.00 -10.35 -8.32
C PHE A 265 -0.86 -10.19 -9.82
N ILE A 266 -0.24 -9.08 -10.24
CA ILE A 266 0.16 -8.81 -11.62
C ILE A 266 1.67 -8.65 -11.65
N GLY A 267 2.35 -9.40 -12.50
CA GLY A 267 3.81 -9.36 -12.64
C GLY A 267 4.29 -9.71 -14.04
N ASP A 268 5.59 -9.92 -14.23
CA ASP A 268 6.20 -10.23 -15.52
C ASP A 268 6.94 -11.58 -15.53
N SER A 269 7.05 -12.22 -16.70
CA SER A 269 7.76 -13.51 -16.82
C SER A 269 9.30 -13.41 -16.85
N GLY A 270 9.87 -12.21 -16.97
CA GLY A 270 11.33 -11.99 -16.99
C GLY A 270 11.97 -12.11 -15.61
N GLN A 271 11.21 -11.85 -14.54
CA GLN A 271 11.68 -11.93 -13.16
C GLN A 271 11.29 -13.26 -12.47
N ALA A 272 11.02 -13.22 -11.16
CA ALA A 272 10.64 -14.38 -10.35
C ALA A 272 9.13 -14.41 -10.08
N ASP A 273 8.36 -13.59 -10.80
CA ASP A 273 6.97 -13.29 -10.51
C ASP A 273 6.03 -14.48 -10.72
N PRO A 274 6.22 -15.36 -11.71
CA PRO A 274 5.43 -16.58 -11.81
C PRO A 274 5.57 -17.46 -10.56
N GLN A 275 6.80 -17.63 -10.05
CA GLN A 275 7.07 -18.45 -8.87
C GLN A 275 6.60 -17.76 -7.58
N VAL A 276 6.75 -16.43 -7.47
CA VAL A 276 6.17 -15.64 -6.38
C VAL A 276 4.66 -15.79 -6.37
N GLY A 277 4.00 -15.62 -7.52
CA GLY A 277 2.56 -15.73 -7.67
C GLY A 277 2.03 -17.11 -7.30
N ALA A 278 2.70 -18.18 -7.72
CA ALA A 278 2.30 -19.54 -7.37
C ALA A 278 2.33 -19.76 -5.85
N GLU A 279 3.36 -19.23 -5.18
CA GLU A 279 3.47 -19.29 -3.73
C GLU A 279 2.46 -18.36 -3.02
N MET A 280 2.13 -17.19 -3.61
CA MET A 280 1.06 -16.33 -3.12
C MET A 280 -0.31 -17.03 -3.19
N LEU A 281 -0.62 -17.75 -4.27
CA LEU A 281 -1.85 -18.55 -4.37
C LEU A 281 -1.88 -19.65 -3.30
N ARG A 282 -0.76 -20.36 -3.12
CA ARG A 282 -0.63 -21.41 -2.09
C ARG A 282 -0.83 -20.86 -0.68
N LEU A 283 -0.24 -19.71 -0.36
CA LEU A 283 -0.35 -19.05 0.94
C LEU A 283 -1.70 -18.36 1.13
N GLY A 284 -2.28 -17.80 0.07
CA GLY A 284 -3.55 -17.08 0.08
C GLY A 284 -4.75 -17.98 0.33
N GLY A 285 -4.66 -19.27 -0.05
CA GLY A 285 -5.76 -20.21 0.13
C GLY A 285 -7.02 -19.69 -0.56
N VAL A 286 -8.14 -19.65 0.18
CA VAL A 286 -9.43 -19.17 -0.34
C VAL A 286 -9.47 -17.67 -0.68
N HIS A 287 -8.47 -16.89 -0.22
CA HIS A 287 -8.38 -15.45 -0.48
C HIS A 287 -7.49 -15.10 -1.68
N GLY A 288 -6.74 -16.05 -2.25
CA GLY A 288 -5.99 -15.83 -3.48
C GLY A 288 -6.93 -15.93 -4.69
N VAL A 289 -7.07 -14.86 -5.47
CA VAL A 289 -8.03 -14.82 -6.59
C VAL A 289 -7.39 -15.18 -7.91
N ALA A 290 -6.31 -14.49 -8.26
CA ALA A 290 -5.72 -14.58 -9.59
C ALA A 290 -4.26 -14.13 -9.57
N VAL A 291 -3.47 -14.74 -10.43
CA VAL A 291 -2.14 -14.24 -10.77
C VAL A 291 -2.07 -14.07 -12.28
N LEU A 292 -1.87 -12.84 -12.73
CA LEU A 292 -1.70 -12.49 -14.13
C LEU A 292 -0.21 -12.19 -14.38
N ILE A 293 0.39 -12.85 -15.36
CA ILE A 293 1.79 -12.66 -15.72
C ILE A 293 1.91 -12.14 -17.14
N HIS A 294 2.46 -10.94 -17.28
CA HIS A 294 2.81 -10.38 -18.57
C HIS A 294 4.01 -11.14 -19.16
N GLU A 295 3.77 -11.83 -20.29
CA GLU A 295 4.76 -12.67 -20.95
C GLU A 295 5.74 -11.83 -21.79
N VAL A 296 6.72 -11.23 -21.11
CA VAL A 296 7.84 -10.50 -21.74
C VAL A 296 8.99 -11.41 -22.15
N VAL A 297 9.14 -12.53 -21.44
CA VAL A 297 10.02 -13.65 -21.77
C VAL A 297 9.15 -14.90 -21.96
N PRO A 298 9.26 -15.62 -23.09
CA PRO A 298 8.45 -16.81 -23.32
C PRO A 298 8.62 -17.87 -22.21
N VAL A 299 7.49 -18.39 -21.73
CA VAL A 299 7.47 -19.56 -20.84
C VAL A 299 6.83 -20.70 -21.63
N GLU A 300 7.55 -21.80 -21.85
CA GLU A 300 7.11 -22.86 -22.76
C GLU A 300 7.18 -24.25 -22.11
N GLY A 301 6.47 -25.19 -22.73
CA GLY A 301 6.50 -26.61 -22.35
C GLY A 301 5.92 -26.91 -20.97
N GLU A 302 6.53 -27.87 -20.29
CA GLU A 302 6.06 -28.39 -19.00
C GLU A 302 6.01 -27.31 -17.91
N ALA A 303 7.00 -26.41 -17.88
CA ALA A 303 7.05 -25.32 -16.90
C ALA A 303 5.83 -24.39 -17.00
N ARG A 304 5.36 -24.08 -18.22
CA ARG A 304 4.14 -23.29 -18.41
C ARG A 304 2.91 -24.06 -17.92
N ALA A 305 2.79 -25.32 -18.32
CA ALA A 305 1.66 -26.16 -17.95
C ALA A 305 1.54 -26.31 -16.43
N GLU A 306 2.65 -26.50 -15.71
CA GLU A 306 2.70 -26.56 -14.24
C GLU A 306 2.22 -25.25 -13.59
N LEU A 307 2.70 -24.11 -14.08
CA LEU A 307 2.30 -22.79 -13.56
C LEU A 307 0.82 -22.51 -13.82
N GLU A 308 0.33 -22.80 -15.03
CA GLU A 308 -1.08 -22.60 -15.38
C GLU A 308 -2.01 -23.53 -14.58
N ALA A 309 -1.60 -24.77 -14.34
CA ALA A 309 -2.29 -25.71 -13.44
C ALA A 309 -2.29 -25.21 -11.99
N GLY A 310 -1.25 -24.48 -11.58
CA GLY A 310 -1.15 -23.79 -10.30
C GLY A 310 -2.00 -22.51 -10.18
N GLY A 311 -2.73 -22.13 -11.24
CA GLY A 311 -3.61 -20.95 -11.24
C GLY A 311 -3.00 -19.69 -11.84
N ILE A 312 -1.77 -19.75 -12.37
CA ILE A 312 -1.15 -18.63 -13.10
C ILE A 312 -1.85 -18.46 -14.45
N ARG A 313 -2.02 -17.22 -14.90
CA ARG A 313 -2.52 -16.88 -16.23
C ARG A 313 -1.52 -15.98 -16.93
N PHE A 314 -0.90 -16.47 -17.98
CA PHE A 314 -0.03 -15.64 -18.81
C PHE A 314 -0.85 -14.83 -19.79
N PHE A 315 -0.43 -13.61 -20.07
CA PHE A 315 -1.01 -12.75 -21.09
C PHE A 315 0.10 -12.01 -21.85
N ARG A 316 -0.15 -11.66 -23.11
CA ARG A 316 0.82 -10.94 -23.94
C ARG A 316 0.55 -9.45 -24.06
N ASP A 317 -0.72 -9.09 -23.96
CA ASP A 317 -1.24 -7.75 -24.11
C ASP A 317 -2.36 -7.52 -23.07
N TYR A 318 -2.59 -6.26 -22.71
CA TYR A 318 -3.50 -5.92 -21.62
C TYR A 318 -4.99 -6.12 -21.95
N ASP A 319 -5.35 -6.33 -23.22
CA ASP A 319 -6.70 -6.72 -23.61
C ASP A 319 -6.97 -8.20 -23.26
N GLU A 320 -5.98 -9.08 -23.41
CA GLU A 320 -6.02 -10.46 -22.94
C GLU A 320 -6.13 -10.51 -21.41
N ALA A 321 -5.33 -9.70 -20.71
CA ALA A 321 -5.43 -9.57 -19.24
C ALA A 321 -6.84 -9.15 -18.79
N ALA A 322 -7.45 -8.16 -19.47
CA ALA A 322 -8.81 -7.71 -19.17
C ALA A 322 -9.87 -8.80 -19.40
N ARG A 323 -9.73 -9.60 -20.48
CA ARG A 323 -10.62 -10.74 -20.74
C ARG A 323 -10.49 -11.80 -19.65
N VAL A 324 -9.27 -12.15 -19.26
CA VAL A 324 -9.04 -13.10 -18.15
C VAL A 324 -9.65 -12.57 -16.84
N ALA A 325 -9.44 -11.29 -16.52
CA ALA A 325 -10.01 -10.67 -15.33
C ALA A 325 -11.55 -10.68 -15.35
N HIS A 326 -12.17 -10.45 -16.52
CA HIS A 326 -13.60 -10.56 -16.71
C HIS A 326 -14.12 -11.99 -16.51
N ASP A 327 -13.47 -12.98 -17.11
CA ASP A 327 -13.85 -14.39 -16.98
C ASP A 327 -13.75 -14.90 -15.53
N LEU A 328 -12.84 -14.29 -14.74
CA LEU A 328 -12.70 -14.54 -13.30
C LEU A 328 -13.70 -13.73 -12.44
N GLY A 329 -14.57 -12.93 -13.06
CA GLY A 329 -15.55 -12.09 -12.37
C GLY A 329 -14.94 -10.90 -11.62
N LEU A 330 -13.72 -10.49 -11.96
CA LEU A 330 -13.07 -9.31 -11.38
C LEU A 330 -13.52 -8.01 -12.04
N LEU A 331 -13.85 -8.07 -13.34
CA LEU A 331 -14.37 -6.95 -14.13
C LEU A 331 -15.76 -7.26 -14.69
N ASP A 332 -16.63 -6.26 -14.79
CA ASP A 332 -17.84 -6.39 -15.60
C ASP A 332 -17.51 -6.20 -17.09
N ALA A 333 -18.48 -6.49 -17.96
CA ALA A 333 -18.29 -6.31 -19.39
C ALA A 333 -17.98 -4.84 -19.78
N PRO A 334 -18.69 -3.82 -19.25
CA PRO A 334 -18.32 -2.42 -19.46
C PRO A 334 -16.88 -2.06 -19.08
N SER A 335 -16.41 -2.48 -17.91
CA SER A 335 -15.05 -2.27 -17.41
C SER A 335 -14.02 -2.92 -18.33
N ARG A 336 -14.23 -4.20 -18.70
CA ARG A 336 -13.40 -4.89 -19.68
C ARG A 336 -13.34 -4.10 -21.00
N ASP A 337 -14.48 -3.66 -21.51
CA ASP A 337 -14.55 -2.98 -22.80
C ASP A 337 -13.83 -1.63 -22.79
N ARG A 338 -13.79 -0.92 -21.66
CA ARG A 338 -12.97 0.31 -21.50
C ARG A 338 -11.47 0.01 -21.61
N VAL A 339 -10.99 -1.08 -20.99
CA VAL A 339 -9.58 -1.50 -21.13
C VAL A 339 -9.26 -1.84 -22.59
N LEU A 340 -10.12 -2.58 -23.27
CA LEU A 340 -9.94 -2.92 -24.68
C LEU A 340 -9.86 -1.68 -25.58
N LEU A 341 -10.69 -0.66 -25.31
CA LEU A 341 -10.65 0.62 -26.01
C LEU A 341 -9.34 1.38 -25.72
N ALA A 342 -8.88 1.38 -24.47
CA ALA A 342 -7.61 2.00 -24.10
C ALA A 342 -6.42 1.34 -24.81
N VAL A 343 -6.37 0.00 -24.86
CA VAL A 343 -5.34 -0.74 -25.62
C VAL A 343 -5.33 -0.32 -27.10
N ALA A 344 -6.50 -0.21 -27.72
CA ALA A 344 -6.61 0.19 -29.12
C ALA A 344 -6.19 1.66 -29.37
N ALA A 345 -6.48 2.56 -28.43
CA ALA A 345 -6.11 3.97 -28.50
C ALA A 345 -4.59 4.18 -28.31
N ASP A 346 -4.01 3.49 -27.32
CA ASP A 346 -2.59 3.58 -26.97
C ASP A 346 -1.69 2.81 -27.98
N GLY A 347 -2.22 1.75 -28.59
CA GLY A 347 -1.52 0.90 -29.56
C GLY A 347 -1.55 1.43 -31.00
N ALA A 348 -2.29 2.50 -31.28
CA ALA A 348 -2.26 3.15 -32.58
C ALA A 348 -0.89 3.84 -32.77
N PRO A 349 -0.20 3.65 -33.91
CA PRO A 349 0.99 4.44 -34.20
C PRO A 349 0.61 5.92 -34.17
N MET A 350 1.29 6.71 -33.35
CA MET A 350 1.12 8.17 -33.33
C MET A 350 1.36 8.68 -34.76
N THR A 351 0.28 9.04 -35.46
CA THR A 351 0.31 9.57 -36.83
C THR A 351 0.89 10.96 -36.90
#